data_AF-A0A3N5XD00-F1
#
_entry.id   AF-A0A3N5XD00-F1
#
_cell.length_a   1.000
_cell.length_b   1.000
_cell.length_c   1.000
_cell.angle_alpha   90.00
_cell.angle_beta   90.00
_cell.angle_gamma   90.00
#
_symmetry.space_group_name_H-M   'P 1'
#
loop_
_entity.id
_entity.type
_entity.pdbx_description
1 polymer ?
#
loop_
_entity_poly.entity_id
_entity_poly.type
_entity_poly.pdbx_seq_one_letter_code
_entity_poly.pdbx_strand_id
1 'polypeptide(L)'
;MPDLASIARGAKAKAYDLLAAIRTLQLIEREQRPATATERRLLARFPGFGPVALRLFPDPVTGAYQDEAWRRLGAALQALLTPEDYASARRATFTAFYTSSVVMQAMHDALARLGLPGAATVLEPGCGIGHFMGVAPEGMRFIGVELDNVSGRIARALYPEHDIRIENFCDTSLPQGRIDAVIGNVPFADVKLAYRGDRLALHDYFLAKSLDALKPGGVMAVVTSHYTLDKQHLEIRERLAQQADFLGAIRLPSEAFTREGTSVVTDIVCFRKRAGGEEPHHADPAWLETEALAMEGVDVPVNRYFLRHPEMVLGTWSRKDRLYDGAYSLASGGDLAAQLREAIGRLPAGVYAARPNAPDMPARPQPLPPLERHVTEGSFFVADDRPIMQVQAGQAVPVTHGDRTLTADSTMMGRRLAALIEIRDQARRVLRSQHEVWPEEQRHRARHELNRAYDRFVVLYGPINTTTRRTKEDGTVVRRLPNLVVFRDDPDAMLVMSLEIYDEEADTARKADI
;
A
#
# COMPACT_ATOMS: atom_id res chain seq x y z
N MET A 1 20.16 -16.89 -10.48
CA MET A 1 19.60 -16.35 -9.22
C MET A 1 20.70 -15.64 -8.45
N PRO A 2 20.44 -14.46 -7.85
CA PRO A 2 21.42 -13.84 -6.96
C PRO A 2 21.61 -14.76 -5.73
N ASP A 3 22.84 -15.22 -5.52
CA ASP A 3 23.25 -15.74 -4.21
C ASP A 3 22.89 -14.66 -3.17
N LEU A 4 22.08 -15.00 -2.17
CA LEU A 4 21.71 -14.09 -1.08
C LEU A 4 23.01 -13.77 -0.32
N ALA A 5 23.76 -12.80 -0.83
CA ALA A 5 25.06 -12.41 -0.30
C ALA A 5 24.89 -12.10 1.17
N SER A 6 25.67 -12.75 2.03
CA SER A 6 25.52 -12.63 3.47
C SER A 6 25.56 -11.15 3.88
N ILE A 7 24.45 -10.64 4.40
CA ILE A 7 24.34 -9.31 5.00
C ILE A 7 25.44 -9.18 6.05
N ALA A 8 26.15 -8.05 6.08
CA ALA A 8 27.28 -7.91 6.99
C ALA A 8 26.88 -8.02 8.47
N ARG A 9 27.79 -8.56 9.28
CA ARG A 9 27.63 -8.66 10.74
C ARG A 9 28.05 -7.37 11.42
N GLY A 10 27.26 -6.92 12.37
CA GLY A 10 27.52 -5.72 13.17
C GLY A 10 26.96 -4.43 12.53
N ALA A 11 26.53 -3.50 13.39
CA ALA A 11 25.78 -2.33 12.96
C ALA A 11 26.55 -1.40 12.00
N LYS A 12 27.86 -1.17 12.21
CA LYS A 12 28.65 -0.31 11.31
C LYS A 12 28.79 -0.92 9.91
N ALA A 13 29.01 -2.23 9.81
CA ALA A 13 29.09 -2.90 8.52
C ALA A 13 27.76 -2.88 7.78
N LYS A 14 26.63 -3.10 8.49
CA LYS A 14 25.28 -2.89 7.94
C LYS A 14 25.07 -1.46 7.43
N ALA A 15 25.53 -0.45 8.17
CA ALA A 15 25.44 0.94 7.72
C ALA A 15 26.25 1.21 6.44
N TYR A 16 27.44 0.60 6.29
CA TYR A 16 28.21 0.70 5.04
C TYR A 16 27.52 0.00 3.87
N ASP A 17 27.01 -1.22 4.06
CA ASP A 17 26.23 -1.93 3.02
C ASP A 17 24.99 -1.12 2.61
N LEU A 18 24.30 -0.51 3.58
CA LEU A 18 23.15 0.37 3.35
C LEU A 18 23.51 1.56 2.45
N LEU A 19 24.57 2.31 2.81
CA LEU A 19 25.01 3.46 2.02
C LEU A 19 25.50 3.06 0.63
N ALA A 20 26.17 1.90 0.51
CA ALA A 20 26.62 1.37 -0.76
C ALA A 20 25.44 1.03 -1.69
N ALA A 21 24.42 0.32 -1.17
CA ALA A 21 23.23 -0.02 -1.92
C ALA A 21 22.46 1.22 -2.40
N ILE A 22 22.30 2.26 -1.57
CA ILE A 22 21.64 3.52 -1.96
C ILE A 22 22.41 4.21 -3.10
N ARG A 23 23.75 4.29 -3.01
CA ARG A 23 24.57 4.86 -4.09
C ARG A 23 24.44 4.07 -5.39
N THR A 24 24.43 2.74 -5.29
CA THR A 24 24.24 1.85 -6.44
C THR A 24 22.85 2.04 -7.06
N LEU A 25 21.79 2.15 -6.26
CA LEU A 25 20.45 2.44 -6.75
C LEU A 25 20.41 3.76 -7.53
N GLN A 26 20.95 4.83 -6.96
CA GLN A 26 20.96 6.15 -7.60
C GLN A 26 21.75 6.15 -8.91
N LEU A 27 22.83 5.38 -9.00
CA LEU A 27 23.58 5.19 -10.24
C LEU A 27 22.71 4.54 -11.31
N ILE A 28 22.03 3.45 -10.97
CA ILE A 28 21.12 2.71 -11.86
C ILE A 28 19.99 3.61 -12.36
N GLU A 29 19.36 4.36 -11.46
CA GLU A 29 18.25 5.27 -11.79
C GLU A 29 18.72 6.42 -12.69
N ARG A 30 19.87 7.03 -12.39
CA ARG A 30 20.45 8.10 -13.20
C ARG A 30 20.79 7.63 -14.60
N GLU A 31 21.29 6.41 -14.74
CA GLU A 31 21.69 5.82 -16.02
C GLU A 31 20.51 5.15 -16.77
N GLN A 32 19.32 5.09 -16.16
CA GLN A 32 18.09 4.53 -16.74
C GLN A 32 18.28 3.16 -17.38
N ARG A 33 19.03 2.28 -16.71
CA ARG A 33 19.36 0.94 -17.21
C ARG A 33 19.06 -0.15 -16.18
N PRO A 34 18.95 -1.43 -16.60
CA PRO A 34 18.89 -2.54 -15.67
C PRO A 34 20.16 -2.65 -14.81
N ALA A 35 20.02 -3.16 -13.58
CA ALA A 35 21.12 -3.46 -12.70
C ALA A 35 21.97 -4.61 -13.25
N THR A 36 23.30 -4.46 -13.25
CA THR A 36 24.25 -5.53 -13.59
C THR A 36 24.27 -6.61 -12.50
N ALA A 37 24.86 -7.78 -12.77
CA ALA A 37 24.97 -8.85 -11.77
C ALA A 37 25.73 -8.42 -10.51
N THR A 38 26.75 -7.57 -10.64
CA THR A 38 27.50 -7.04 -9.49
C THR A 38 26.67 -6.04 -8.69
N GLU A 39 25.94 -5.15 -9.35
CA GLU A 39 25.08 -4.18 -8.69
C GLU A 39 23.91 -4.86 -7.98
N ARG A 40 23.29 -5.88 -8.59
CA ARG A 40 22.25 -6.68 -7.93
C ARG A 40 22.75 -7.31 -6.63
N ARG A 41 23.99 -7.79 -6.58
CA ARG A 41 24.60 -8.29 -5.33
C ARG A 41 24.78 -7.19 -4.28
N LEU A 42 25.11 -5.96 -4.67
CA LEU A 42 25.23 -4.83 -3.75
C LEU A 42 23.86 -4.41 -3.21
N LEU A 43 22.85 -4.33 -4.08
CA LEU A 43 21.47 -4.04 -3.72
C LEU A 43 20.89 -5.09 -2.77
N ALA A 44 21.12 -6.38 -3.03
CA ALA A 44 20.67 -7.48 -2.17
C ALA A 44 21.31 -7.49 -0.77
N ARG A 45 22.39 -6.73 -0.54
CA ARG A 45 23.01 -6.58 0.79
C ARG A 45 22.37 -5.49 1.63
N PHE A 46 21.41 -4.73 1.08
CA PHE A 46 20.72 -3.68 1.81
C PHE A 46 20.01 -4.26 3.04
N PRO A 47 20.42 -3.90 4.26
CA PRO A 47 19.93 -4.54 5.48
C PRO A 47 18.58 -4.00 5.97
N GLY A 48 18.00 -3.03 5.26
CA GLY A 48 16.93 -2.17 5.79
C GLY A 48 17.45 -1.14 6.79
N PHE A 49 16.59 -0.17 7.14
CA PHE A 49 16.95 0.87 8.10
C PHE A 49 16.85 0.42 9.56
N GLY A 50 15.96 -0.53 9.87
CA GLY A 50 15.68 -1.02 11.24
C GLY A 50 16.92 -1.39 12.04
N PRO A 51 17.81 -2.30 11.55
CA PRO A 51 18.97 -2.78 12.31
C PRO A 51 20.01 -1.72 12.70
N VAL A 52 19.97 -0.53 12.08
CA VAL A 52 20.92 0.57 12.31
C VAL A 52 20.23 1.86 12.76
N ALA A 53 18.90 1.88 12.86
CA ALA A 53 18.08 3.05 13.07
C ALA A 53 18.52 3.91 14.27
N LEU A 54 18.70 3.27 15.44
CA LEU A 54 19.07 3.92 16.70
C LEU A 54 20.44 4.62 16.69
N ARG A 55 21.25 4.38 15.65
CA ARG A 55 22.61 4.94 15.54
C ARG A 55 22.80 5.76 14.28
N LEU A 56 22.09 5.42 13.21
CA LEU A 56 22.20 6.05 11.89
C LEU A 56 21.38 7.34 11.80
N PHE A 57 20.31 7.45 12.59
CA PHE A 57 19.55 8.70 12.76
C PHE A 57 19.93 9.36 14.08
N PRO A 58 19.86 10.71 14.16
CA PRO A 58 20.07 11.39 15.43
C PRO A 58 18.95 11.03 16.41
N ASP A 59 19.29 10.99 17.69
CA ASP A 59 18.33 10.78 18.76
C ASP A 59 17.20 11.81 18.65
N PRO A 60 15.93 11.39 18.66
CA PRO A 60 14.80 12.28 18.37
C PRO A 60 14.57 13.34 19.45
N VAL A 61 15.11 13.16 20.65
CA VAL A 61 14.93 14.08 21.80
C VAL A 61 16.10 15.06 21.89
N THR A 62 17.33 14.55 21.81
CA THR A 62 18.56 15.33 22.03
C THR A 62 19.19 15.83 20.73
N GLY A 63 18.81 15.27 19.58
CA GLY A 63 19.44 15.55 18.29
C GLY A 63 20.87 15.02 18.16
N ALA A 64 21.38 14.28 19.15
CA ALA A 64 22.75 13.80 19.20
C ALA A 64 22.91 12.45 18.50
N TYR A 65 24.11 12.18 17.99
CA TYR A 65 24.54 10.85 17.57
C TYR A 65 25.33 10.18 18.70
N GLN A 66 25.35 8.85 18.70
CA GLN A 66 26.09 8.07 19.72
C GLN A 66 27.59 8.42 19.75
N ASP A 67 28.22 8.57 18.58
CA ASP A 67 29.62 8.95 18.45
C ASP A 67 29.87 9.71 17.13
N GLU A 68 31.08 10.24 16.96
CA GLU A 68 31.49 10.97 15.75
C GLU A 68 31.42 10.11 14.47
N ALA A 69 31.70 8.81 14.57
CA ALA A 69 31.66 7.92 13.42
C ALA A 69 30.21 7.73 12.94
N TRP A 70 29.26 7.60 13.85
CA TRP A 70 27.83 7.54 13.55
C TRP A 70 27.30 8.86 13.02
N ARG A 71 27.75 10.00 13.56
CA ARG A 71 27.45 11.33 13.00
C ARG A 71 27.85 11.44 11.54
N ARG A 72 29.05 10.96 11.18
CA ARG A 72 29.52 10.94 9.78
C ARG A 72 28.68 10.04 8.88
N LEU A 73 28.26 8.86 9.37
CA LEU A 73 27.41 7.95 8.61
C LEU A 73 26.01 8.51 8.39
N GLY A 74 25.41 9.12 9.43
CA GLY A 74 24.11 9.78 9.34
C GLY A 74 24.13 10.99 8.40
N ALA A 75 25.16 11.83 8.47
CA ALA A 75 25.36 12.93 7.54
C ALA A 75 25.53 12.44 6.09
N ALA A 76 26.27 11.35 5.88
CA ALA A 76 26.40 10.74 4.56
C ALA A 76 25.05 10.21 4.04
N LEU A 77 24.22 9.61 4.90
CA LEU A 77 22.87 9.18 4.52
C LEU A 77 22.00 10.39 4.12
N GLN A 78 21.99 11.44 4.95
CA GLN A 78 21.19 12.63 4.72
C GLN A 78 21.60 13.36 3.44
N ALA A 79 22.89 13.36 3.09
CA ALA A 79 23.38 13.94 1.85
C ALA A 79 23.03 13.09 0.61
N LEU A 80 22.84 11.77 0.77
CA LEU A 80 22.44 10.89 -0.34
C LEU A 80 20.94 11.00 -0.63
N LEU A 81 20.11 11.11 0.40
CA LEU A 81 18.66 11.03 0.24
C LEU A 81 18.02 12.39 -0.03
N THR A 82 16.94 12.39 -0.81
CA THR A 82 16.04 13.55 -0.89
C THR A 82 15.36 13.77 0.48
N PRO A 83 14.83 14.97 0.77
CA PRO A 83 14.09 15.19 2.02
C PRO A 83 12.93 14.21 2.22
N GLU A 84 12.25 13.84 1.14
CA GLU A 84 11.16 12.87 1.14
C GLU A 84 11.66 11.45 1.45
N ASP A 85 12.69 10.98 0.75
CA ASP A 85 13.29 9.65 0.99
C ASP A 85 13.87 9.54 2.40
N TYR A 86 14.50 10.61 2.91
CA TYR A 86 15.02 10.63 4.28
C TYR A 86 13.89 10.54 5.30
N ALA A 87 12.78 11.24 5.08
CA ALA A 87 11.59 11.13 5.92
C ALA A 87 10.96 9.72 5.85
N SER A 88 10.91 9.10 4.67
CA SER A 88 10.48 7.71 4.48
C SER A 88 11.36 6.75 5.27
N ALA A 89 12.68 6.82 5.07
CA ALA A 89 13.66 5.97 5.72
C ALA A 89 13.57 6.06 7.25
N ARG A 90 13.34 7.26 7.80
CA ARG A 90 13.12 7.46 9.25
C ARG A 90 11.88 6.75 9.76
N ARG A 91 10.76 6.78 9.02
CA ARG A 91 9.52 6.08 9.42
C ARG A 91 9.66 4.56 9.33
N ALA A 92 10.37 4.05 8.33
CA ALA A 92 10.56 2.62 8.09
C ALA A 92 11.36 1.90 9.21
N THR A 93 12.02 2.65 10.09
CA THR A 93 12.83 2.10 11.18
C THR A 93 12.07 1.21 12.16
N PHE A 94 10.78 1.44 12.36
CA PHE A 94 9.97 0.73 13.36
C PHE A 94 9.40 -0.61 12.89
N THR A 95 9.41 -0.89 11.58
CA THR A 95 8.74 -2.06 11.00
C THR A 95 9.65 -2.93 10.14
N ALA A 96 10.88 -2.51 9.87
CA ALA A 96 11.83 -3.23 9.02
C ALA A 96 12.54 -4.37 9.79
N PHE A 97 11.83 -5.48 9.99
CA PHE A 97 12.42 -6.73 10.46
C PHE A 97 12.69 -7.66 9.29
N TYR A 98 13.92 -8.16 9.21
CA TYR A 98 14.33 -9.01 8.10
C TYR A 98 14.05 -10.49 8.40
N THR A 99 13.62 -11.27 7.42
CA THR A 99 13.29 -12.69 7.59
C THR A 99 14.48 -13.54 7.14
N SER A 100 14.86 -14.54 7.93
CA SER A 100 15.99 -15.41 7.58
C SER A 100 15.68 -16.23 6.32
N SER A 101 16.70 -16.52 5.50
CA SER A 101 16.53 -17.32 4.28
C SER A 101 15.98 -18.72 4.55
N VAL A 102 16.30 -19.29 5.71
CA VAL A 102 15.77 -20.58 6.17
C VAL A 102 14.25 -20.52 6.33
N VAL A 103 13.74 -19.46 6.97
CA VAL A 103 12.29 -19.26 7.14
C VAL A 103 11.62 -18.94 5.80
N MET A 104 12.22 -18.09 4.96
CA MET A 104 11.64 -17.77 3.65
C MET A 104 11.53 -19.01 2.74
N GLN A 105 12.57 -19.85 2.70
CA GLN A 105 12.55 -21.11 1.95
C GLN A 105 11.46 -22.05 2.49
N ALA A 106 11.39 -22.21 3.82
CA ALA A 106 10.38 -23.02 4.46
C ALA A 106 8.95 -22.54 4.13
N MET A 107 8.71 -21.23 4.03
CA MET A 107 7.39 -20.71 3.65
C MET A 107 7.03 -21.01 2.20
N HIS A 108 8.00 -20.98 1.26
CA HIS A 108 7.78 -21.46 -0.11
C HIS A 108 7.51 -22.96 -0.15
N ASP A 109 8.25 -23.75 0.64
CA ASP A 109 8.02 -25.20 0.77
C ASP A 109 6.61 -25.47 1.35
N ALA A 110 6.14 -24.64 2.27
CA ALA A 110 4.77 -24.69 2.79
C ALA A 110 3.75 -24.42 1.68
N LEU A 111 3.90 -23.34 0.88
CA LEU A 111 3.00 -23.08 -0.25
C LEU A 111 2.99 -24.23 -1.27
N ALA A 112 4.15 -24.81 -1.58
CA ALA A 112 4.26 -25.97 -2.45
C ALA A 112 3.54 -27.19 -1.86
N ARG A 113 3.70 -27.45 -0.55
CA ARG A 113 2.99 -28.52 0.18
C ARG A 113 1.47 -28.33 0.13
N LEU A 114 1.00 -27.09 0.27
CA LEU A 114 -0.41 -26.75 0.15
C LEU A 114 -0.96 -26.89 -1.29
N GLY A 115 -0.10 -27.14 -2.28
CA GLY A 115 -0.48 -27.42 -3.67
C GLY A 115 -0.49 -26.20 -4.59
N LEU A 116 0.17 -25.10 -4.20
CA LEU A 116 0.27 -23.92 -5.05
C LEU A 116 0.99 -24.27 -6.38
N PRO A 117 0.45 -23.90 -7.55
CA PRO A 117 1.11 -24.14 -8.82
C PRO A 117 2.35 -23.25 -8.98
N GLY A 118 3.34 -23.72 -9.74
CA GLY A 118 4.58 -22.96 -9.99
C GLY A 118 4.36 -21.61 -10.70
N ALA A 119 3.32 -21.50 -11.52
CA ALA A 119 2.93 -20.25 -12.18
C ALA A 119 1.76 -19.56 -11.44
N ALA A 120 1.98 -19.17 -10.19
CA ALA A 120 1.00 -18.50 -9.34
C ALA A 120 1.20 -16.97 -9.30
N THR A 121 0.12 -16.20 -9.13
CA THR A 121 0.20 -14.79 -8.73
C THR A 121 0.26 -14.71 -7.21
N VAL A 122 1.36 -14.19 -6.66
CA VAL A 122 1.63 -14.16 -5.22
C VAL A 122 1.67 -12.71 -4.71
N LEU A 123 0.95 -12.41 -3.64
CA LEU A 123 1.03 -11.12 -2.95
C LEU A 123 2.05 -11.20 -1.82
N GLU A 124 2.96 -10.22 -1.77
CA GLU A 124 3.85 -9.97 -0.62
C GLU A 124 3.54 -8.59 -0.01
N PRO A 125 2.75 -8.53 1.09
CA PRO A 125 2.38 -7.26 1.72
C PRO A 125 3.50 -6.79 2.66
N GLY A 126 4.19 -5.71 2.30
CA GLY A 126 5.40 -5.25 3.00
C GLY A 126 6.66 -5.96 2.50
N CYS A 127 6.93 -5.92 1.20
CA CYS A 127 7.95 -6.76 0.58
C CYS A 127 9.40 -6.33 0.84
N GLY A 128 9.64 -5.16 1.42
CA GLY A 128 10.97 -4.59 1.58
C GLY A 128 11.69 -4.54 0.23
N ILE A 129 12.88 -5.16 0.16
CA ILE A 129 13.64 -5.27 -1.10
C ILE A 129 13.32 -6.53 -1.92
N GLY A 130 12.27 -7.30 -1.56
CA GLY A 130 11.79 -8.47 -2.32
C GLY A 130 12.57 -9.76 -2.03
N HIS A 131 12.98 -9.99 -0.79
CA HIS A 131 13.81 -11.16 -0.47
C HIS A 131 13.06 -12.50 -0.54
N PHE A 132 11.75 -12.52 -0.26
CA PHE A 132 10.91 -13.69 -0.53
C PHE A 132 10.85 -14.01 -2.03
N MET A 133 10.87 -12.99 -2.90
CA MET A 133 10.91 -13.15 -4.35
C MET A 133 12.23 -13.77 -4.80
N GLY A 134 13.35 -13.39 -4.17
CA GLY A 134 14.69 -13.88 -4.50
C GLY A 134 14.93 -15.37 -4.22
N VAL A 135 14.12 -15.98 -3.33
CA VAL A 135 14.17 -17.42 -3.01
C VAL A 135 12.99 -18.20 -3.60
N ALA A 136 12.10 -17.54 -4.34
CA ALA A 136 10.94 -18.18 -4.91
C ALA A 136 11.32 -19.16 -6.03
N PRO A 137 10.55 -20.24 -6.23
CA PRO A 137 10.64 -21.06 -7.43
C PRO A 137 10.42 -20.24 -8.71
N GLU A 138 11.06 -20.65 -9.81
CA GLU A 138 10.86 -19.98 -11.11
C GLU A 138 9.40 -20.07 -11.56
N GLY A 139 8.90 -18.99 -12.19
CA GLY A 139 7.56 -18.94 -12.79
C GLY A 139 6.51 -18.21 -11.95
N MET A 140 6.74 -17.98 -10.66
CA MET A 140 5.86 -17.16 -9.83
C MET A 140 5.89 -15.69 -10.25
N ARG A 141 4.74 -15.01 -10.18
CA ARG A 141 4.63 -13.57 -10.41
C ARG A 141 4.24 -12.88 -9.11
N PHE A 142 5.07 -11.96 -8.64
CA PHE A 142 4.80 -11.25 -7.41
C PHE A 142 4.10 -9.91 -7.63
N ILE A 143 3.19 -9.60 -6.71
CA ILE A 143 2.73 -8.25 -6.40
C ILE A 143 3.35 -7.91 -5.05
N GLY A 144 4.40 -7.09 -5.06
CA GLY A 144 5.05 -6.59 -3.85
C GLY A 144 4.53 -5.20 -3.50
N VAL A 145 4.15 -4.99 -2.25
CA VAL A 145 3.78 -3.64 -1.77
C VAL A 145 4.78 -3.23 -0.70
N GLU A 146 5.40 -2.07 -0.86
CA GLU A 146 6.36 -1.53 0.10
C GLU A 146 6.09 -0.06 0.38
N LEU A 147 6.10 0.31 1.67
CA LEU A 147 5.85 1.69 2.08
C LEU A 147 7.11 2.56 1.97
N ASP A 148 8.30 1.98 2.20
CA ASP A 148 9.55 2.72 2.14
C ASP A 148 10.04 2.95 0.70
N ASN A 149 10.21 4.21 0.35
CA ASN A 149 10.62 4.63 -1.00
C ASN A 149 11.95 4.01 -1.44
N VAL A 150 12.94 3.91 -0.55
CA VAL A 150 14.25 3.36 -0.90
C VAL A 150 14.15 1.86 -1.09
N SER A 151 13.54 1.14 -0.13
CA SER A 151 13.39 -0.31 -0.17
C SER A 151 12.59 -0.78 -1.40
N GLY A 152 11.47 -0.12 -1.69
CA GLY A 152 10.64 -0.43 -2.86
C GLY A 152 11.33 -0.15 -4.20
N ARG A 153 12.16 0.90 -4.29
CA ARG A 153 12.98 1.16 -5.50
C ARG A 153 14.10 0.14 -5.67
N ILE A 154 14.71 -0.32 -4.57
CA ILE A 154 15.65 -1.45 -4.60
C ILE A 154 14.94 -2.72 -5.08
N ALA A 155 13.74 -3.05 -4.58
CA ALA A 155 12.96 -4.19 -5.04
C ALA A 155 12.68 -4.11 -6.56
N ARG A 156 12.27 -2.96 -7.08
CA ARG A 156 12.07 -2.75 -8.53
C ARG A 156 13.33 -2.99 -9.35
N ALA A 157 14.50 -2.57 -8.84
CA ALA A 157 15.77 -2.77 -9.51
C ALA A 157 16.25 -4.23 -9.47
N LEU A 158 15.87 -4.98 -8.43
CA LEU A 158 16.18 -6.41 -8.28
C LEU A 158 15.23 -7.30 -9.09
N TYR A 159 13.94 -6.95 -9.17
CA TYR A 159 12.87 -7.76 -9.76
C TYR A 159 12.00 -6.95 -10.74
N PRO A 160 12.56 -6.49 -11.87
CA PRO A 160 11.85 -5.65 -12.84
C PRO A 160 10.64 -6.33 -13.51
N GLU A 161 10.54 -7.66 -13.43
CA GLU A 161 9.45 -8.48 -13.96
C GLU A 161 8.24 -8.61 -13.02
N HIS A 162 8.33 -8.13 -11.79
CA HIS A 162 7.26 -8.18 -10.78
C HIS A 162 6.52 -6.83 -10.66
N ASP A 163 5.28 -6.87 -10.19
CA ASP A 163 4.49 -5.67 -9.89
C ASP A 163 4.88 -5.15 -8.49
N ILE A 164 5.86 -4.24 -8.43
CA ILE A 164 6.31 -3.63 -7.17
C ILE A 164 5.70 -2.24 -7.01
N ARG A 165 4.89 -2.08 -5.96
CA ARG A 165 4.15 -0.87 -5.65
C ARG A 165 4.74 -0.19 -4.44
N ILE A 166 5.14 1.06 -4.61
CA ILE A 166 5.75 1.88 -3.56
C ILE A 166 4.67 2.79 -3.01
N GLU A 167 3.89 2.27 -2.07
CA GLU A 167 2.71 2.91 -1.53
C GLU A 167 2.30 2.26 -0.21
N ASN A 168 1.40 2.91 0.51
CA ASN A 168 0.84 2.36 1.74
C ASN A 168 -0.08 1.18 1.43
N PHE A 169 0.22 0.02 2.01
CA PHE A 169 -0.64 -1.17 1.86
C PHE A 169 -2.08 -0.92 2.27
N CYS A 170 -2.36 0.06 3.15
CA CYS A 170 -3.73 0.43 3.50
C CYS A 170 -4.52 0.97 2.30
N ASP A 171 -3.84 1.74 1.45
CA ASP A 171 -4.39 2.48 0.33
C ASP A 171 -4.27 1.68 -0.99
N THR A 172 -3.49 0.60 -1.00
CA THR A 172 -3.30 -0.27 -2.17
C THR A 172 -4.59 -0.95 -2.62
N SER A 173 -4.89 -0.82 -3.91
CA SER A 173 -5.95 -1.56 -4.60
C SER A 173 -5.41 -2.88 -5.17
N LEU A 174 -5.82 -4.00 -4.58
CA LEU A 174 -5.35 -5.33 -4.99
C LEU A 174 -6.26 -5.93 -6.08
N PRO A 175 -5.70 -6.68 -7.04
CA PRO A 175 -6.50 -7.25 -8.12
C PRO A 175 -7.43 -8.36 -7.59
N GLN A 176 -8.72 -8.05 -7.51
CA GLN A 176 -9.73 -8.97 -6.98
C GLN A 176 -9.81 -10.26 -7.79
N GLY A 177 -9.87 -11.40 -7.09
CA GLY A 177 -10.02 -12.70 -7.73
C GLY A 177 -8.83 -13.14 -8.60
N ARG A 178 -7.66 -12.51 -8.43
CA ARG A 178 -6.45 -12.78 -9.24
C ARG A 178 -5.24 -13.28 -8.46
N ILE A 179 -5.26 -13.16 -7.12
CA ILE A 179 -4.17 -13.58 -6.23
C ILE A 179 -4.39 -15.03 -5.80
N ASP A 180 -3.41 -15.88 -6.10
CA ASP A 180 -3.40 -17.32 -5.78
C ASP A 180 -2.85 -17.60 -4.40
N ALA A 181 -1.82 -16.84 -4.00
CA ALA A 181 -1.22 -16.95 -2.68
C ALA A 181 -0.83 -15.61 -2.06
N VAL A 182 -0.71 -15.62 -0.73
CA VAL A 182 -0.09 -14.54 0.05
C VAL A 182 1.10 -15.14 0.80
N ILE A 183 2.25 -14.48 0.72
CA ILE A 183 3.47 -14.83 1.45
C ILE A 183 4.08 -13.57 2.06
N GLY A 184 4.79 -13.68 3.17
CA GLY A 184 5.60 -12.58 3.68
C GLY A 184 5.64 -12.50 5.20
N ASN A 185 6.33 -11.49 5.71
CA ASN A 185 6.40 -11.17 7.13
C ASN A 185 5.69 -9.85 7.38
N VAL A 186 4.53 -9.91 8.05
CA VAL A 186 3.70 -8.71 8.24
C VAL A 186 4.31 -7.79 9.30
N PRO A 187 4.17 -6.46 9.18
CA PRO A 187 4.84 -5.53 10.08
C PRO A 187 4.28 -5.59 11.51
N PHE A 188 5.20 -5.44 12.48
CA PHE A 188 4.88 -5.39 13.91
C PHE A 188 5.00 -3.97 14.43
N ALA A 189 3.88 -3.38 14.81
CA ALA A 189 3.85 -2.12 15.55
C ALA A 189 2.60 -2.05 16.42
N ASP A 190 2.67 -1.30 17.52
CA ASP A 190 1.51 -0.98 18.35
C ASP A 190 0.67 0.14 17.71
N VAL A 191 0.07 -0.21 16.56
CA VAL A 191 -0.81 0.65 15.77
C VAL A 191 -2.09 -0.13 15.47
N LYS A 192 -3.23 0.54 15.61
CA LYS A 192 -4.54 -0.02 15.21
C LYS A 192 -5.10 0.72 14.01
N LEU A 193 -5.58 -0.03 13.02
CA LEU A 193 -6.12 0.45 11.76
C LEU A 193 -7.57 0.03 11.59
N ALA A 194 -8.38 0.90 10.99
CA ALA A 194 -9.77 0.60 10.69
C ALA A 194 -9.87 -0.32 9.45
N TYR A 195 -10.66 -1.39 9.53
CA TYR A 195 -10.92 -2.28 8.40
C TYR A 195 -12.29 -2.94 8.51
N ARG A 196 -13.16 -2.69 7.52
CA ARG A 196 -14.50 -3.31 7.40
C ARG A 196 -15.28 -3.32 8.74
N GLY A 197 -15.32 -2.16 9.42
CA GLY A 197 -16.05 -1.97 10.68
C GLY A 197 -15.24 -2.18 11.95
N ASP A 198 -14.07 -2.84 11.88
CA ASP A 198 -13.25 -3.15 13.06
C ASP A 198 -12.03 -2.24 13.20
N ARG A 199 -11.43 -2.23 14.39
CA ARG A 199 -10.12 -1.62 14.66
C ARG A 199 -9.10 -2.72 14.96
N LEU A 200 -8.35 -3.12 13.95
CA LEU A 200 -7.40 -4.24 14.01
C LEU A 200 -5.99 -3.75 14.34
N ALA A 201 -5.19 -4.55 15.06
CA ALA A 201 -3.76 -4.30 15.18
C ALA A 201 -3.09 -4.37 13.79
N LEU A 202 -1.93 -3.72 13.59
CA LEU A 202 -1.28 -3.64 12.28
C LEU A 202 -1.10 -5.00 11.60
N HIS A 203 -0.58 -5.99 12.31
CA HIS A 203 -0.39 -7.34 11.78
C HIS A 203 -1.74 -8.02 11.44
N ASP A 204 -2.76 -7.85 12.30
CA ASP A 204 -4.11 -8.40 12.06
C ASP A 204 -4.77 -7.76 10.82
N TYR A 205 -4.57 -6.45 10.63
CA TYR A 205 -5.02 -5.73 9.43
C TYR A 205 -4.41 -6.34 8.17
N PHE A 206 -3.09 -6.59 8.19
CA PHE A 206 -2.39 -7.18 7.05
C PHE A 206 -2.91 -8.58 6.74
N LEU A 207 -3.17 -9.40 7.75
CA LEU A 207 -3.78 -10.73 7.57
C LEU A 207 -5.18 -10.62 6.96
N ALA A 208 -6.04 -9.77 7.54
CA ALA A 208 -7.42 -9.61 7.09
C ALA A 208 -7.51 -9.09 5.64
N LYS A 209 -6.77 -8.01 5.32
CA LYS A 209 -6.76 -7.45 3.96
C LYS A 209 -6.17 -8.41 2.93
N SER A 210 -5.10 -9.14 3.29
CA SER A 210 -4.48 -10.10 2.38
C SER A 210 -5.38 -11.33 2.14
N LEU A 211 -6.04 -11.83 3.18
CA LEU A 211 -7.05 -12.89 3.04
C LEU A 211 -8.22 -12.43 2.17
N ASP A 212 -8.70 -11.20 2.33
CA ASP A 212 -9.76 -10.63 1.52
C ASP A 212 -9.36 -10.50 0.03
N ALA A 213 -8.07 -10.33 -0.26
CA ALA A 213 -7.54 -10.21 -1.62
C ALA A 213 -7.36 -11.56 -2.34
N LEU A 214 -7.21 -12.67 -1.59
CA LEU A 214 -7.10 -14.01 -2.16
C LEU A 214 -8.33 -14.40 -2.99
N LYS A 215 -8.12 -15.23 -4.01
CA LYS A 215 -9.21 -15.98 -4.64
C LYS A 215 -9.82 -16.98 -3.66
N PRO A 216 -11.12 -17.32 -3.81
CA PRO A 216 -11.64 -18.57 -3.27
C PRO A 216 -10.74 -19.75 -3.64
N GLY A 217 -10.38 -20.58 -2.66
CA GLY A 217 -9.45 -21.71 -2.79
C GLY A 217 -7.96 -21.32 -2.78
N GLY A 218 -7.62 -20.03 -2.74
CA GLY A 218 -6.25 -19.54 -2.61
C GLY A 218 -5.70 -19.73 -1.20
N VAL A 219 -4.37 -19.70 -1.05
CA VAL A 219 -3.68 -20.03 0.21
C VAL A 219 -2.83 -18.89 0.74
N MET A 220 -2.72 -18.77 2.06
CA MET A 220 -1.88 -17.78 2.73
C MET A 220 -0.88 -18.50 3.62
N ALA A 221 0.38 -18.09 3.59
CA ALA A 221 1.41 -18.49 4.54
C ALA A 221 2.21 -17.24 4.95
N VAL A 222 1.96 -16.71 6.14
CA VAL A 222 2.58 -15.45 6.59
C VAL A 222 3.21 -15.59 7.97
N VAL A 223 4.33 -14.91 8.18
CA VAL A 223 4.88 -14.71 9.53
C VAL A 223 4.11 -13.57 10.17
N THR A 224 3.60 -13.82 11.38
CA THR A 224 2.93 -12.82 12.23
C THR A 224 3.41 -12.93 13.67
N SER A 225 3.02 -11.96 14.50
CA SER A 225 3.32 -11.96 15.93
C SER A 225 2.55 -13.09 16.61
N HIS A 226 3.14 -13.74 17.62
CA HIS A 226 2.43 -14.76 18.41
C HIS A 226 1.10 -14.23 19.00
N TYR A 227 1.00 -12.92 19.22
CA TYR A 227 -0.24 -12.28 19.67
C TYR A 227 -1.43 -12.48 18.72
N THR A 228 -1.23 -12.70 17.42
CA THR A 228 -2.34 -13.04 16.51
C THR A 228 -3.09 -14.29 17.01
N LEU A 229 -2.35 -15.31 17.47
CA LEU A 229 -2.93 -16.56 17.94
C LEU A 229 -3.13 -16.60 19.46
N ASP A 230 -2.29 -15.94 20.26
CA ASP A 230 -2.34 -16.02 21.72
C ASP A 230 -3.26 -14.97 22.39
N LYS A 231 -3.82 -13.99 21.64
CA LYS A 231 -4.75 -12.99 22.20
C LYS A 231 -5.93 -13.66 22.92
N GLN A 232 -6.25 -13.17 24.11
CA GLN A 232 -7.42 -13.64 24.85
C GLN A 232 -8.73 -13.34 24.10
N HIS A 233 -8.84 -12.16 23.51
CA HIS A 233 -9.97 -11.80 22.67
C HIS A 233 -9.89 -12.50 21.30
N LEU A 234 -10.96 -13.20 20.93
CA LEU A 234 -11.04 -14.03 19.73
C LEU A 234 -11.40 -13.28 18.44
N GLU A 235 -11.66 -11.98 18.49
CA GLU A 235 -12.21 -11.18 17.38
C GLU A 235 -11.49 -11.40 16.04
N ILE A 236 -10.15 -11.33 16.03
CA ILE A 236 -9.39 -11.56 14.80
C ILE A 236 -9.45 -13.02 14.34
N ARG A 237 -9.41 -13.98 15.28
CA ARG A 237 -9.49 -15.41 14.94
C ARG A 237 -10.85 -15.74 14.34
N GLU A 238 -11.93 -15.25 14.91
CA GLU A 238 -13.28 -15.40 14.35
C GLU A 238 -13.41 -14.75 12.97
N ARG A 239 -12.91 -13.52 12.81
CA ARG A 239 -12.92 -12.83 11.51
C ARG A 239 -12.21 -13.63 10.42
N LEU A 240 -11.04 -14.19 10.71
CA LEU A 240 -10.32 -15.04 9.77
C LEU A 240 -11.09 -16.36 9.54
N ALA A 241 -11.62 -16.96 10.60
CA ALA A 241 -12.38 -18.20 10.57
C ALA A 241 -13.67 -18.10 9.76
N GLN A 242 -14.31 -16.94 9.71
CA GLN A 242 -15.52 -16.69 8.91
C GLN A 242 -15.28 -16.83 7.40
N GLN A 243 -14.05 -16.61 6.93
CA GLN A 243 -13.73 -16.58 5.51
C GLN A 243 -12.74 -17.66 5.06
N ALA A 244 -12.00 -18.25 5.99
CA ALA A 244 -10.91 -19.16 5.68
C ALA A 244 -10.80 -20.34 6.64
N ASP A 245 -10.25 -21.42 6.12
CA ASP A 245 -9.86 -22.57 6.91
C ASP A 245 -8.45 -22.36 7.44
N PHE A 246 -8.31 -22.44 8.76
CA PHE A 246 -7.01 -22.59 9.40
C PHE A 246 -6.40 -23.95 9.01
N LEU A 247 -5.23 -23.92 8.38
CA LEU A 247 -4.52 -25.12 7.90
C LEU A 247 -3.46 -25.59 8.89
N GLY A 248 -3.14 -24.77 9.88
CA GLY A 248 -2.07 -25.00 10.84
C GLY A 248 -1.22 -23.76 11.05
N ALA A 249 -0.44 -23.77 12.12
CA ALA A 249 0.56 -22.76 12.42
C ALA A 249 1.85 -23.42 12.92
N ILE A 250 2.97 -22.74 12.76
CA ILE A 250 4.29 -23.16 13.25
C ILE A 250 4.86 -22.02 14.08
N ARG A 251 5.13 -22.27 15.36
CA ARG A 251 5.68 -21.27 16.27
C ARG A 251 7.20 -21.32 16.28
N LEU A 252 7.82 -20.20 15.98
CA LEU A 252 9.27 -20.08 15.78
C LEU A 252 10.01 -19.74 17.09
N PRO A 253 11.28 -20.18 17.22
CA PRO A 253 12.11 -19.78 18.34
C PRO A 253 12.39 -18.27 18.30
N SER A 254 12.56 -17.65 19.47
CA SER A 254 12.79 -16.21 19.58
C SER A 254 14.04 -15.76 18.84
N GLU A 255 15.00 -16.66 18.66
CA GLU A 255 16.26 -16.40 17.97
C GLU A 255 16.19 -16.50 16.44
N ALA A 256 15.04 -16.88 15.88
CA ALA A 256 14.83 -17.02 14.44
C ALA A 256 15.09 -15.71 13.66
N PHE A 257 15.04 -14.55 14.37
CA PHE A 257 15.22 -13.20 13.81
C PHE A 257 16.34 -12.40 14.53
N THR A 258 17.16 -13.05 15.38
CA THR A 258 18.18 -12.35 16.18
C THR A 258 19.29 -11.74 15.31
N ARG A 259 19.64 -12.35 14.17
CA ARG A 259 20.63 -11.77 13.23
C ARG A 259 20.11 -10.48 12.59
N GLU A 260 18.80 -10.32 12.61
CA GLU A 260 18.02 -9.25 12.00
C GLU A 260 17.62 -8.17 13.01
N GLY A 261 17.99 -8.34 14.28
CA GLY A 261 17.98 -7.29 15.30
C GLY A 261 16.79 -7.32 16.27
N THR A 262 15.99 -8.39 16.26
CA THR A 262 14.87 -8.58 17.20
C THR A 262 14.86 -10.00 17.75
N SER A 263 14.38 -10.14 19.00
CA SER A 263 14.13 -11.43 19.62
C SER A 263 12.67 -11.45 20.06
N VAL A 264 11.80 -11.97 19.20
CA VAL A 264 10.34 -12.03 19.42
C VAL A 264 9.82 -13.39 18.99
N VAL A 265 8.82 -13.90 19.72
CA VAL A 265 8.10 -15.09 19.30
C VAL A 265 7.15 -14.73 18.16
N THR A 266 7.26 -15.46 17.07
CA THR A 266 6.45 -15.28 15.86
C THR A 266 5.92 -16.62 15.39
N ASP A 267 4.82 -16.58 14.66
CA ASP A 267 4.14 -17.74 14.12
C ASP A 267 4.11 -17.64 12.60
N ILE A 268 4.42 -18.73 11.90
CA ILE A 268 4.00 -18.92 10.51
C ILE A 268 2.58 -19.44 10.55
N VAL A 269 1.62 -18.71 10.02
CA VAL A 269 0.21 -19.10 10.00
C VAL A 269 -0.26 -19.39 8.58
N CYS A 270 -0.93 -20.53 8.42
CA CYS A 270 -1.38 -21.03 7.13
C CYS A 270 -2.91 -21.05 7.04
N PHE A 271 -3.47 -20.50 5.96
CA PHE A 271 -4.91 -20.46 5.71
C PHE A 271 -5.26 -20.81 4.27
N ARG A 272 -6.45 -21.35 4.06
CA ARG A 272 -7.10 -21.45 2.73
C ARG A 272 -8.36 -20.61 2.74
N LYS A 273 -8.51 -19.68 1.78
CA LYS A 273 -9.75 -18.94 1.63
C LYS A 273 -10.86 -19.85 1.12
N ARG A 274 -12.01 -19.88 1.80
CA ARG A 274 -13.18 -20.65 1.37
C ARG A 274 -13.93 -19.98 0.23
N ALA A 275 -14.64 -20.78 -0.56
CA ALA A 275 -15.66 -20.25 -1.47
C ALA A 275 -16.93 -19.83 -0.71
N GLY A 276 -17.74 -18.98 -1.33
CA GLY A 276 -19.02 -18.57 -0.74
C GLY A 276 -19.94 -19.78 -0.52
N GLY A 277 -20.42 -19.95 0.70
CA GLY A 277 -21.28 -21.08 1.09
C GLY A 277 -20.54 -22.40 1.37
N GLU A 278 -19.21 -22.41 1.36
CA GLU A 278 -18.43 -23.57 1.80
C GLU A 278 -18.35 -23.60 3.33
N GLU A 279 -18.67 -24.76 3.90
CA GLU A 279 -18.61 -24.99 5.34
C GLU A 279 -17.17 -24.92 5.88
N PRO A 280 -16.93 -24.43 7.11
CA PRO A 280 -15.61 -24.41 7.71
C PRO A 280 -15.00 -25.81 7.86
N HIS A 281 -13.75 -25.97 7.44
CA HIS A 281 -12.98 -27.20 7.57
C HIS A 281 -11.56 -26.90 8.08
N HIS A 282 -11.50 -26.46 9.35
CA HIS A 282 -10.24 -26.19 10.05
C HIS A 282 -9.46 -27.48 10.32
N ALA A 283 -8.13 -27.42 10.21
CA ALA A 283 -7.23 -28.51 10.57
C ALA A 283 -7.38 -28.92 12.05
N ASP A 284 -7.52 -27.94 12.95
CA ASP A 284 -7.96 -28.15 14.33
C ASP A 284 -8.80 -26.95 14.79
N PRO A 285 -10.11 -27.10 15.06
CA PRO A 285 -10.98 -26.04 15.57
C PRO A 285 -10.52 -25.38 16.88
N ALA A 286 -9.69 -26.05 17.69
CA ALA A 286 -9.16 -25.51 18.94
C ALA A 286 -8.29 -24.25 18.73
N TRP A 287 -7.86 -23.97 17.49
CA TRP A 287 -7.14 -22.75 17.16
C TRP A 287 -7.91 -21.46 17.50
N LEU A 288 -9.25 -21.51 17.62
CA LEU A 288 -10.07 -20.37 18.03
C LEU A 288 -9.92 -20.01 19.51
N GLU A 289 -9.42 -20.95 20.32
CA GLU A 289 -9.38 -20.88 21.76
C GLU A 289 -7.96 -20.62 22.29
N THR A 290 -7.90 -20.07 23.51
CA THR A 290 -6.66 -19.95 24.28
C THR A 290 -6.83 -20.63 25.63
N GLU A 291 -5.76 -21.22 26.13
CA GLU A 291 -5.70 -21.85 27.45
C GLU A 291 -4.48 -21.31 28.21
N ALA A 292 -4.57 -21.27 29.53
CA ALA A 292 -3.48 -20.83 30.38
C ALA A 292 -2.40 -21.91 30.46
N LEU A 293 -1.19 -21.58 30.02
CA LEU A 293 0.01 -22.39 30.22
C LEU A 293 0.78 -21.85 31.43
N ALA A 294 0.84 -22.65 32.49
CA ALA A 294 1.59 -22.30 33.69
C ALA A 294 3.11 -22.34 33.40
N MET A 295 3.76 -21.19 33.52
CA MET A 295 5.20 -21.02 33.28
C MET A 295 5.86 -20.26 34.42
N GLU A 296 6.77 -20.92 35.13
CA GLU A 296 7.51 -20.30 36.25
C GLU A 296 6.58 -19.60 37.26
N GLY A 297 5.43 -20.22 37.57
CA GLY A 297 4.46 -19.70 38.53
C GLY A 297 3.53 -18.59 38.01
N VAL A 298 3.51 -18.32 36.70
CA VAL A 298 2.57 -17.38 36.07
C VAL A 298 1.84 -18.05 34.92
N ASP A 299 0.54 -17.80 34.83
CA ASP A 299 -0.30 -18.27 33.74
C ASP A 299 -0.16 -17.35 32.53
N VAL A 300 0.25 -17.94 31.41
CA VAL A 300 0.41 -17.25 30.13
C VAL A 300 -0.66 -17.77 29.17
N PRO A 301 -1.50 -16.92 28.56
CA PRO A 301 -2.46 -17.36 27.57
C PRO A 301 -1.72 -17.83 26.32
N VAL A 302 -1.96 -19.08 25.92
CA VAL A 302 -1.40 -19.70 24.73
C VAL A 302 -2.52 -20.27 23.88
N ASN A 303 -2.43 -20.13 22.57
CA ASN A 303 -3.40 -20.72 21.66
C ASN A 303 -3.49 -22.24 21.84
N ARG A 304 -4.71 -22.76 21.97
CA ARG A 304 -4.94 -24.17 22.29
C ARG A 304 -4.45 -25.13 21.19
N TYR A 305 -4.35 -24.66 19.94
CA TYR A 305 -3.70 -25.42 18.86
C TYR A 305 -2.24 -25.79 19.22
N PHE A 306 -1.43 -24.86 19.73
CA PHE A 306 -0.03 -25.15 20.07
C PHE A 306 0.11 -26.08 21.28
N LEU A 307 -0.87 -26.09 22.18
CA LEU A 307 -0.90 -27.03 23.31
C LEU A 307 -1.23 -28.46 22.85
N ARG A 308 -2.08 -28.59 21.82
CA ARG A 308 -2.44 -29.88 21.22
C ARG A 308 -1.41 -30.38 20.20
N HIS A 309 -0.64 -29.47 19.62
CA HIS A 309 0.40 -29.72 18.63
C HIS A 309 1.77 -29.21 19.11
N PRO A 310 2.34 -29.77 20.19
CA PRO A 310 3.66 -29.36 20.69
C PRO A 310 4.77 -29.54 19.65
N GLU A 311 4.62 -30.47 18.70
CA GLU A 311 5.51 -30.67 17.56
C GLU A 311 5.54 -29.50 16.57
N MET A 312 4.58 -28.58 16.66
CA MET A 312 4.51 -27.35 15.87
C MET A 312 5.11 -26.14 16.61
N VAL A 313 5.68 -26.34 17.81
CA VAL A 313 6.40 -25.34 18.59
C VAL A 313 7.90 -25.63 18.49
N LEU A 314 8.62 -24.84 17.68
CA LEU A 314 10.03 -25.10 17.34
C LEU A 314 11.00 -24.49 18.36
N GLY A 315 10.84 -24.86 19.63
CA GLY A 315 11.69 -24.37 20.70
C GLY A 315 11.21 -24.82 22.07
N THR A 316 11.95 -24.43 23.11
CA THR A 316 11.57 -24.71 24.49
C THR A 316 11.03 -23.45 25.15
N TRP A 317 9.85 -23.55 25.75
CA TRP A 317 9.20 -22.48 26.51
C TRP A 317 10.11 -21.95 27.62
N SER A 318 10.26 -20.62 27.68
CA SER A 318 11.10 -19.92 28.63
C SER A 318 10.48 -18.56 28.96
N ARG A 319 10.74 -18.01 30.16
CA ARG A 319 10.41 -16.61 30.48
C ARG A 319 11.62 -15.69 30.53
N LYS A 320 12.81 -16.20 30.23
CA LYS A 320 14.04 -15.41 30.08
C LYS A 320 14.02 -14.64 28.75
N ASP A 321 14.72 -13.51 28.65
CA ASP A 321 14.90 -12.74 27.39
C ASP A 321 13.58 -12.31 26.70
N ARG A 322 12.59 -11.87 27.50
CA ARG A 322 11.31 -11.35 27.01
C ARG A 322 11.39 -9.88 26.59
N LEU A 323 10.64 -9.49 25.56
CA LEU A 323 10.56 -8.09 25.10
C LEU A 323 9.57 -7.24 25.93
N TYR A 324 8.51 -7.86 26.47
CA TYR A 324 7.46 -7.19 27.25
C TYR A 324 7.17 -7.93 28.57
N ASP A 325 6.68 -7.23 29.58
CA ASP A 325 6.22 -7.85 30.83
C ASP A 325 4.97 -8.71 30.58
N GLY A 326 5.03 -9.98 31.00
CA GLY A 326 3.98 -10.98 30.73
C GLY A 326 4.18 -11.81 29.46
N ALA A 327 5.15 -11.46 28.60
CA ALA A 327 5.52 -12.28 27.45
C ALA A 327 6.43 -13.47 27.85
N TYR A 328 6.51 -14.45 26.94
CA TYR A 328 7.42 -15.60 27.02
C TYR A 328 8.38 -15.57 25.81
N SER A 329 9.44 -16.36 25.89
CA SER A 329 10.36 -16.65 24.80
C SER A 329 10.38 -18.14 24.49
N LEU A 330 10.89 -18.47 23.32
CA LEU A 330 11.17 -19.84 22.93
C LEU A 330 12.65 -19.96 22.63
N ALA A 331 13.35 -20.69 23.50
CA ALA A 331 14.76 -20.96 23.29
C ALA A 331 14.93 -21.92 22.10
N SER A 332 15.76 -21.52 21.15
CA SER A 332 16.13 -22.38 20.02
C SER A 332 16.72 -23.71 20.48
N GLY A 333 16.27 -24.79 19.85
CA GLY A 333 16.75 -26.14 20.14
C GLY A 333 17.07 -26.89 18.87
N GLY A 334 18.34 -26.90 18.43
CA GLY A 334 18.78 -27.69 17.27
C GLY A 334 18.75 -26.96 15.92
N ASP A 335 18.64 -27.73 14.84
CA ASP A 335 18.64 -27.23 13.45
C ASP A 335 17.24 -26.76 13.02
N LEU A 336 17.03 -25.44 13.01
CA LEU A 336 15.78 -24.81 12.59
C LEU A 336 15.33 -25.24 11.18
N ALA A 337 16.26 -25.47 10.26
CA ALA A 337 15.91 -25.88 8.90
C ALA A 337 15.29 -27.28 8.87
N ALA A 338 15.84 -28.22 9.63
CA ALA A 338 15.26 -29.56 9.78
C ALA A 338 13.90 -29.53 10.47
N GLN A 339 13.78 -28.77 11.55
CA GLN A 339 12.53 -28.60 12.29
C GLN A 339 11.40 -28.02 11.43
N LEU A 340 11.69 -26.98 10.65
CA LEU A 340 10.74 -26.39 9.72
C LEU A 340 10.27 -27.39 8.66
N ARG A 341 11.20 -28.15 8.05
CA ARG A 341 10.84 -29.19 7.08
C ARG A 341 9.89 -30.23 7.67
N GLU A 342 10.15 -30.70 8.88
CA GLU A 342 9.28 -31.65 9.56
C GLU A 342 7.89 -31.04 9.87
N ALA A 343 7.86 -29.81 10.42
CA ALA A 343 6.62 -29.11 10.73
C ALA A 343 5.76 -28.87 9.48
N ILE A 344 6.38 -28.47 8.37
CA ILE A 344 5.70 -28.32 7.07
C ILE A 344 5.15 -29.64 6.56
N GLY A 345 5.87 -30.75 6.76
CA GLY A 345 5.40 -32.09 6.41
C GLY A 345 4.09 -32.48 7.11
N ARG A 346 3.80 -31.88 8.27
CA ARG A 346 2.56 -32.09 9.05
C ARG A 346 1.39 -31.21 8.58
N LEU A 347 1.64 -30.16 7.79
CA LEU A 347 0.57 -29.37 7.19
C LEU A 347 -0.23 -30.20 6.17
N PRO A 348 -1.52 -29.87 5.95
CA PRO A 348 -2.34 -30.47 4.91
C PRO A 348 -1.67 -30.41 3.52
N ALA A 349 -1.91 -31.43 2.70
CA ALA A 349 -1.38 -31.52 1.35
C ALA A 349 -2.42 -31.08 0.31
N GLY A 350 -2.01 -30.32 -0.71
CA GLY A 350 -2.83 -30.15 -1.92
C GLY A 350 -4.22 -29.54 -1.67
N VAL A 351 -4.33 -28.65 -0.69
CA VAL A 351 -5.58 -27.98 -0.32
C VAL A 351 -5.89 -26.74 -1.18
N TYR A 352 -4.90 -26.24 -1.93
CA TYR A 352 -5.11 -25.21 -2.94
C TYR A 352 -6.16 -25.70 -3.94
N ALA A 353 -7.23 -24.92 -4.08
CA ALA A 353 -8.38 -25.25 -4.90
C ALA A 353 -8.86 -24.05 -5.74
N ALA A 354 -8.02 -23.03 -5.89
CA ALA A 354 -8.42 -21.85 -6.65
C ALA A 354 -8.58 -22.19 -8.13
N ARG A 355 -9.62 -21.64 -8.75
CA ARG A 355 -9.83 -21.77 -10.19
C ARG A 355 -8.72 -21.03 -10.93
N PRO A 356 -8.23 -21.55 -12.07
CA PRO A 356 -7.28 -20.84 -12.91
C PRO A 356 -7.79 -19.44 -13.22
N ASN A 357 -6.88 -18.46 -13.27
CA ASN A 357 -7.24 -17.16 -13.83
C ASN A 357 -7.80 -17.39 -15.23
N ALA A 358 -8.97 -16.81 -15.51
CA ALA A 358 -9.37 -16.65 -16.90
C ALA A 358 -8.22 -15.95 -17.64
N PRO A 359 -7.89 -16.35 -18.88
CA PRO A 359 -6.93 -15.59 -19.67
C PRO A 359 -7.31 -14.12 -19.63
N ASP A 360 -6.31 -13.23 -19.60
CA ASP A 360 -6.49 -11.77 -19.61
C ASP A 360 -7.25 -11.35 -20.87
N MET A 361 -8.57 -11.53 -20.88
CA MET A 361 -9.44 -10.60 -21.56
C MET A 361 -9.36 -9.34 -20.73
N PRO A 362 -8.95 -8.20 -21.32
CA PRO A 362 -9.07 -6.93 -20.61
C PRO A 362 -10.51 -6.85 -20.14
N ALA A 363 -10.71 -6.84 -18.82
CA ALA A 363 -12.02 -6.57 -18.26
C ALA A 363 -12.44 -5.26 -18.90
N ARG A 364 -13.54 -5.27 -19.67
CA ARG A 364 -14.03 -4.03 -20.27
C ARG A 364 -14.18 -3.06 -19.10
N PRO A 365 -13.50 -1.90 -19.13
CA PRO A 365 -13.63 -0.93 -18.06
C PRO A 365 -15.12 -0.70 -17.89
N GLN A 366 -15.64 -0.89 -16.67
CA GLN A 366 -17.03 -0.53 -16.44
C GLN A 366 -17.16 0.96 -16.81
N PRO A 367 -18.06 1.31 -17.74
CA PRO A 367 -18.19 2.68 -18.16
C PRO A 367 -18.56 3.52 -16.94
N LEU A 368 -18.01 4.73 -16.85
CA LEU A 368 -18.52 5.70 -15.89
C LEU A 368 -20.01 5.86 -16.13
N PRO A 369 -20.83 5.98 -15.09
CA PRO A 369 -22.19 6.48 -15.23
C PRO A 369 -22.17 7.74 -16.12
N PRO A 370 -23.17 7.91 -17.02
CA PRO A 370 -23.20 9.03 -17.95
C PRO A 370 -22.94 10.36 -17.25
N LEU A 371 -22.21 11.24 -17.94
CA LEU A 371 -22.03 12.59 -17.46
C LEU A 371 -23.38 13.30 -17.59
N GLU A 372 -23.99 13.61 -16.46
CA GLU A 372 -25.26 14.33 -16.42
C GLU A 372 -25.01 15.82 -16.60
N ARG A 373 -25.84 16.46 -17.45
CA ARG A 373 -25.86 17.92 -17.58
C ARG A 373 -26.43 18.49 -16.27
N HIS A 374 -25.74 19.43 -15.64
CA HIS A 374 -26.35 20.19 -14.55
C HIS A 374 -27.28 21.26 -15.15
N VAL A 375 -28.59 21.04 -15.04
CA VAL A 375 -29.62 21.91 -15.64
C VAL A 375 -30.60 22.35 -14.55
N THR A 376 -30.14 23.26 -13.69
CA THR A 376 -30.99 23.99 -12.74
C THR A 376 -31.18 25.43 -13.19
N GLU A 377 -32.12 26.16 -12.59
CA GLU A 377 -32.33 27.58 -12.89
C GLU A 377 -31.00 28.37 -12.81
N GLY A 378 -30.70 29.15 -13.85
CA GLY A 378 -29.45 29.89 -14.01
C GLY A 378 -28.28 29.08 -14.62
N SER A 379 -28.34 27.75 -14.66
CA SER A 379 -27.26 26.90 -15.17
C SER A 379 -27.05 27.08 -16.67
N PHE A 380 -25.78 27.14 -17.08
CA PHE A 380 -25.41 27.03 -18.49
C PHE A 380 -25.32 25.56 -18.94
N PHE A 381 -25.67 25.27 -20.19
CA PHE A 381 -25.41 23.96 -20.79
C PHE A 381 -25.24 24.08 -22.31
N VAL A 382 -24.61 23.07 -22.91
CA VAL A 382 -24.45 22.96 -24.36
C VAL A 382 -25.56 22.07 -24.90
N ALA A 383 -26.41 22.59 -25.79
CA ALA A 383 -27.45 21.80 -26.45
C ALA A 383 -26.88 20.94 -27.60
N ASP A 384 -27.71 20.09 -28.21
CA ASP A 384 -27.25 19.05 -29.13
C ASP A 384 -26.60 19.62 -30.41
N ASP A 385 -27.16 20.70 -30.96
CA ASP A 385 -26.57 21.45 -32.08
C ASP A 385 -25.47 22.44 -31.66
N ARG A 386 -24.95 22.27 -30.44
CA ARG A 386 -23.84 23.04 -29.83
C ARG A 386 -24.10 24.51 -29.45
N PRO A 387 -25.31 25.12 -29.48
CA PRO A 387 -25.49 26.43 -28.87
C PRO A 387 -25.36 26.32 -27.35
N ILE A 388 -24.82 27.38 -26.74
CA ILE A 388 -24.78 27.50 -25.29
C ILE A 388 -26.10 28.14 -24.86
N MET A 389 -26.77 27.46 -23.93
CA MET A 389 -28.07 27.84 -23.40
C MET A 389 -27.93 28.13 -21.91
N GLN A 390 -28.80 28.98 -21.39
CA GLN A 390 -28.98 29.18 -19.95
C GLN A 390 -30.43 28.88 -19.58
N VAL A 391 -30.65 28.22 -18.44
CA VAL A 391 -32.01 28.03 -17.91
C VAL A 391 -32.47 29.34 -17.29
N GLN A 392 -33.54 29.93 -17.83
CA GLN A 392 -34.16 31.15 -17.30
C GLN A 392 -35.67 30.97 -17.25
N ALA A 393 -36.27 31.18 -16.08
CA ALA A 393 -37.67 30.91 -15.79
C ALA A 393 -38.10 29.49 -16.24
N GLY A 394 -37.23 28.50 -16.03
CA GLY A 394 -37.45 27.11 -16.45
C GLY A 394 -37.38 26.84 -17.95
N GLN A 395 -37.02 27.83 -18.78
CA GLN A 395 -36.84 27.67 -20.23
C GLN A 395 -35.36 27.75 -20.64
N ALA A 396 -34.99 27.03 -21.69
CA ALA A 396 -33.67 27.12 -22.28
C ALA A 396 -33.57 28.36 -23.19
N VAL A 397 -32.83 29.37 -22.75
CA VAL A 397 -32.63 30.63 -23.49
C VAL A 397 -31.21 30.65 -24.08
N PRO A 398 -31.02 30.99 -25.37
CA PRO A 398 -29.69 31.09 -25.97
C PRO A 398 -28.83 32.18 -25.32
N VAL A 399 -27.58 31.86 -24.98
CA VAL A 399 -26.61 32.84 -24.48
C VAL A 399 -26.06 33.64 -25.66
N THR A 400 -26.19 34.96 -25.62
CA THR A 400 -25.75 35.85 -26.70
C THR A 400 -24.60 36.77 -26.29
N HIS A 401 -23.83 37.21 -27.27
CA HIS A 401 -22.84 38.27 -27.13
C HIS A 401 -23.02 39.29 -28.26
N GLY A 402 -23.59 40.44 -27.92
CA GLY A 402 -24.20 41.32 -28.94
C GLY A 402 -25.34 40.57 -29.64
N ASP A 403 -25.38 40.66 -30.96
CA ASP A 403 -26.44 40.04 -31.79
C ASP A 403 -26.17 38.57 -32.17
N ARG A 404 -25.16 37.92 -31.57
CA ARG A 404 -24.75 36.56 -31.93
C ARG A 404 -24.92 35.58 -30.76
N THR A 405 -25.58 34.46 -31.02
CA THR A 405 -25.62 33.32 -30.10
C THR A 405 -24.24 32.68 -29.97
N LEU A 406 -23.84 32.37 -28.74
CA LEU A 406 -22.60 31.66 -28.47
C LEU A 406 -22.79 30.17 -28.75
N THR A 407 -21.85 29.59 -29.49
CA THR A 407 -21.75 28.13 -29.67
C THR A 407 -20.47 27.61 -29.06
N ALA A 408 -20.47 26.33 -28.67
CA ALA A 408 -19.35 25.70 -27.99
C ALA A 408 -18.07 25.58 -28.84
N ASP A 409 -18.12 25.85 -30.14
CA ASP A 409 -17.01 25.72 -31.09
C ASP A 409 -16.62 27.01 -31.83
N SER A 410 -17.53 27.95 -32.02
CA SER A 410 -17.32 29.07 -32.94
C SER A 410 -16.34 30.12 -32.41
N THR A 411 -16.68 30.74 -31.28
CA THR A 411 -15.93 31.87 -30.72
C THR A 411 -15.01 31.44 -29.58
N MET A 412 -13.94 32.18 -29.33
CA MET A 412 -13.06 31.93 -28.18
C MET A 412 -13.86 31.96 -26.87
N MET A 413 -14.80 32.91 -26.73
CA MET A 413 -15.66 33.02 -25.55
C MET A 413 -16.61 31.82 -25.43
N GLY A 414 -17.21 31.37 -26.52
CA GLY A 414 -18.05 30.16 -26.54
C GLY A 414 -17.27 28.89 -26.18
N ARG A 415 -16.08 28.68 -26.76
CA ARG A 415 -15.21 27.54 -26.42
C ARG A 415 -14.80 27.55 -24.95
N ARG A 416 -14.45 28.73 -24.41
CA ARG A 416 -14.09 28.89 -23.00
C ARG A 416 -15.28 28.58 -22.08
N LEU A 417 -16.46 29.14 -22.39
CA LEU A 417 -17.67 28.91 -21.60
C LEU A 417 -18.07 27.42 -21.62
N ALA A 418 -18.00 26.76 -22.77
CA ALA A 418 -18.23 25.33 -22.90
C ALA A 418 -17.24 24.49 -22.07
N ALA A 419 -15.97 24.88 -22.01
CA ALA A 419 -14.98 24.19 -21.20
C ALA A 419 -15.23 24.36 -19.68
N LEU A 420 -15.73 25.52 -19.23
CA LEU A 420 -16.15 25.72 -17.84
C LEU A 420 -17.39 24.88 -17.48
N ILE A 421 -18.35 24.79 -18.40
CA ILE A 421 -19.52 23.90 -18.26
C ILE A 421 -19.06 22.43 -18.12
N GLU A 422 -18.11 21.99 -18.96
CA GLU A 422 -17.53 20.65 -18.86
C GLU A 422 -16.87 20.42 -17.50
N ILE A 423 -16.04 21.36 -17.04
CA ILE A 423 -15.37 21.27 -15.73
C ILE A 423 -16.39 21.18 -14.59
N ARG A 424 -17.46 21.99 -14.62
CA ARG A 424 -18.54 21.95 -13.62
C ARG A 424 -19.21 20.58 -13.57
N ASP A 425 -19.61 20.05 -14.72
CA ASP A 425 -20.30 18.76 -14.79
C ASP A 425 -19.39 17.62 -14.30
N GLN A 426 -18.09 17.71 -14.61
CA GLN A 426 -17.08 16.78 -14.08
C GLN A 426 -16.89 16.90 -12.56
N ALA A 427 -16.85 18.12 -12.01
CA ALA A 427 -16.74 18.36 -10.58
C ALA A 427 -17.95 17.78 -9.83
N ARG A 428 -19.16 17.99 -10.35
CA ARG A 428 -20.37 17.37 -9.80
C ARG A 428 -20.35 15.85 -9.88
N ARG A 429 -19.80 15.27 -10.95
CA ARG A 429 -19.63 13.81 -11.05
C ARG A 429 -18.69 13.26 -9.98
N VAL A 430 -17.61 13.98 -9.67
CA VAL A 430 -16.72 13.61 -8.55
C VAL A 430 -17.48 13.66 -7.22
N LEU A 431 -18.19 14.75 -6.93
CA LEU A 431 -19.00 14.88 -5.70
C LEU A 431 -20.07 13.76 -5.58
N ARG A 432 -20.75 13.44 -6.68
CA ARG A 432 -21.71 12.33 -6.73
C ARG A 432 -21.04 10.99 -6.43
N SER A 433 -19.87 10.73 -7.02
CA SER A 433 -19.12 9.49 -6.78
C SER A 433 -18.61 9.33 -5.33
N GLN A 434 -18.54 10.43 -4.57
CA GLN A 434 -18.21 10.44 -3.15
C GLN A 434 -19.44 10.21 -2.26
N HIS A 435 -20.62 10.70 -2.68
CA HIS A 435 -21.87 10.52 -1.95
C HIS A 435 -22.55 9.17 -2.22
N GLU A 436 -22.39 8.63 -3.42
CA GLU A 436 -22.94 7.33 -3.83
C GLU A 436 -21.92 6.19 -3.69
N VAL A 437 -22.40 4.94 -3.62
CA VAL A 437 -21.55 3.75 -3.51
C VAL A 437 -20.99 3.36 -4.89
N TRP A 438 -20.09 4.18 -5.42
CA TRP A 438 -19.38 3.86 -6.68
C TRP A 438 -18.22 2.89 -6.42
N PRO A 439 -17.82 2.05 -7.39
CA PRO A 439 -16.55 1.34 -7.34
C PRO A 439 -15.35 2.30 -7.29
N GLU A 440 -14.29 1.95 -6.56
CA GLU A 440 -13.08 2.80 -6.41
C GLU A 440 -12.44 3.15 -7.77
N GLU A 441 -12.41 2.21 -8.71
CA GLU A 441 -11.93 2.46 -10.08
C GLU A 441 -12.72 3.58 -10.78
N GLN A 442 -14.05 3.61 -10.61
CA GLN A 442 -14.89 4.65 -11.19
C GLN A 442 -14.67 6.00 -10.49
N ARG A 443 -14.44 6.01 -9.16
CA ARG A 443 -14.05 7.24 -8.43
C ARG A 443 -12.71 7.79 -8.92
N HIS A 444 -11.70 6.94 -9.10
CA HIS A 444 -10.41 7.35 -9.66
C HIS A 444 -10.56 7.88 -11.08
N ARG A 445 -11.32 7.19 -11.93
CA ARG A 445 -11.54 7.61 -13.30
C ARG A 445 -12.33 8.92 -13.38
N ALA A 446 -13.31 9.15 -12.51
CA ALA A 446 -14.02 10.44 -12.41
C ALA A 446 -13.08 11.59 -12.05
N ARG A 447 -12.22 11.41 -11.03
CA ARG A 447 -11.16 12.37 -10.66
C ARG A 447 -10.18 12.61 -11.81
N HIS A 448 -9.81 11.56 -12.55
CA HIS A 448 -8.91 11.68 -13.69
C HIS A 448 -9.52 12.49 -14.84
N GLU A 449 -10.80 12.27 -15.17
CA GLU A 449 -11.49 13.05 -16.20
C GLU A 449 -11.67 14.52 -15.81
N LEU A 450 -11.97 14.82 -14.53
CA LEU A 450 -11.98 16.19 -14.02
C LEU A 450 -10.61 16.85 -14.18
N ASN A 451 -9.56 16.16 -13.75
CA ASN A 451 -8.18 16.64 -13.89
C ASN A 451 -7.82 16.92 -15.36
N ARG A 452 -8.20 16.04 -16.28
CA ARG A 452 -7.97 16.23 -17.71
C ARG A 452 -8.73 17.43 -18.27
N ALA A 453 -9.98 17.65 -17.86
CA ALA A 453 -10.76 18.81 -18.29
C ALA A 453 -10.14 20.12 -17.77
N TYR A 454 -9.74 20.14 -16.49
CA TYR A 454 -9.03 21.25 -15.88
C TYR A 454 -7.70 21.54 -16.57
N ASP A 455 -6.86 20.53 -16.79
CA ASP A 455 -5.53 20.71 -17.41
C ASP A 455 -5.66 21.24 -18.84
N ARG A 456 -6.64 20.75 -19.61
CA ARG A 456 -6.95 21.30 -20.94
C ARG A 456 -7.35 22.77 -20.87
N PHE A 457 -8.18 23.13 -19.91
CA PHE A 457 -8.62 24.52 -19.73
C PHE A 457 -7.44 25.43 -19.41
N VAL A 458 -6.60 25.05 -18.44
CA VAL A 458 -5.44 25.85 -18.03
C VAL A 458 -4.45 26.03 -19.18
N VAL A 459 -4.18 24.98 -19.96
CA VAL A 459 -3.30 25.06 -21.14
C VAL A 459 -3.85 26.05 -22.19
N LEU A 460 -5.16 26.11 -22.39
CA LEU A 460 -5.78 26.93 -23.44
C LEU A 460 -6.09 28.36 -23.00
N TYR A 461 -6.41 28.58 -21.73
CA TYR A 461 -6.98 29.83 -21.23
C TYR A 461 -6.30 30.40 -19.98
N GLY A 462 -5.31 29.70 -19.43
CA GLY A 462 -4.72 30.02 -18.12
C GLY A 462 -5.59 29.59 -16.93
N PRO A 463 -5.17 29.89 -15.70
CA PRO A 463 -5.92 29.60 -14.48
C PRO A 463 -7.39 30.03 -14.54
N ILE A 464 -8.28 29.25 -13.92
CA ILE A 464 -9.73 29.57 -13.87
C ILE A 464 -9.95 30.92 -13.21
N ASN A 465 -9.23 31.18 -12.11
CA ASN A 465 -9.34 32.38 -11.29
C ASN A 465 -8.39 33.50 -11.70
N THR A 466 -7.77 33.43 -12.90
CA THR A 466 -6.92 34.51 -13.43
C THR A 466 -7.58 35.85 -13.18
N THR A 467 -6.84 36.77 -12.54
CA THR A 467 -7.37 38.07 -12.11
C THR A 467 -6.56 39.20 -12.73
N THR A 468 -7.26 40.10 -13.42
CA THR A 468 -6.67 41.33 -14.00
C THR A 468 -7.12 42.55 -13.21
N ARG A 469 -6.23 43.52 -13.04
CA ARG A 469 -6.49 44.78 -12.34
C ARG A 469 -6.31 45.95 -13.30
N ARG A 470 -7.28 46.86 -13.34
CA ARG A 470 -7.18 48.12 -14.09
C ARG A 470 -7.56 49.28 -13.19
N THR A 471 -6.64 50.21 -13.00
CA THR A 471 -6.90 51.48 -12.31
C THR A 471 -7.57 52.45 -13.28
N LYS A 472 -8.73 53.00 -12.89
CA LYS A 472 -9.40 54.08 -13.63
C LYS A 472 -8.69 55.41 -13.37
N GLU A 473 -8.98 56.42 -14.20
CA GLU A 473 -8.45 57.78 -14.05
C GLU A 473 -8.82 58.43 -12.70
N ASP A 474 -9.91 57.99 -12.06
CA ASP A 474 -10.35 58.42 -10.72
C ASP A 474 -9.65 57.69 -9.55
N GLY A 475 -8.68 56.81 -9.84
CA GLY A 475 -7.96 56.01 -8.84
C GLY A 475 -8.65 54.71 -8.43
N THR A 476 -9.85 54.42 -8.93
CA THR A 476 -10.57 53.16 -8.60
C THR A 476 -9.91 51.96 -9.27
N VAL A 477 -9.57 50.93 -8.48
CA VAL A 477 -9.04 49.66 -9.00
C VAL A 477 -10.18 48.71 -9.34
N VAL A 478 -10.35 48.41 -10.63
CA VAL A 478 -11.31 47.42 -11.12
C VAL A 478 -10.63 46.06 -11.23
N ARG A 479 -11.16 45.07 -10.52
CA ARG A 479 -10.75 43.66 -10.61
C ARG A 479 -11.66 42.92 -11.58
N ARG A 480 -11.09 42.15 -12.51
CA ARG A 480 -11.83 41.32 -13.48
C ARG A 480 -11.26 39.93 -13.54
N LEU A 481 -12.15 38.92 -13.56
CA LEU A 481 -11.79 37.52 -13.81
C LEU A 481 -12.10 37.20 -15.27
N PRO A 482 -11.17 37.42 -16.22
CA PRO A 482 -11.42 37.26 -17.66
C PRO A 482 -11.98 35.90 -18.05
N ASN A 483 -11.65 34.84 -17.31
CA ASN A 483 -12.12 33.50 -17.63
C ASN A 483 -13.57 33.25 -17.20
N LEU A 484 -14.05 33.93 -16.17
CA LEU A 484 -15.35 33.69 -15.54
C LEU A 484 -16.40 34.76 -15.86
N VAL A 485 -16.12 35.70 -16.77
CA VAL A 485 -17.00 36.86 -17.03
C VAL A 485 -18.46 36.47 -17.26
N VAL A 486 -18.70 35.48 -18.12
CA VAL A 486 -20.05 34.98 -18.42
C VAL A 486 -20.45 33.85 -17.46
N PHE A 487 -19.51 32.97 -17.12
CA PHE A 487 -19.78 31.79 -16.29
C PHE A 487 -20.14 32.14 -14.83
N ARG A 488 -19.90 33.38 -14.39
CA ARG A 488 -20.30 33.87 -13.07
C ARG A 488 -21.79 33.80 -12.79
N ASP A 489 -22.62 33.80 -13.83
CA ASP A 489 -24.07 33.68 -13.70
C ASP A 489 -24.51 32.22 -13.51
N ASP A 490 -23.58 31.26 -13.59
CA ASP A 490 -23.84 29.85 -13.27
C ASP A 490 -23.97 29.66 -11.75
N PRO A 491 -24.98 28.92 -11.26
CA PRO A 491 -25.13 28.65 -9.83
C PRO A 491 -23.93 27.91 -9.22
N ASP A 492 -23.16 27.17 -10.03
CA ASP A 492 -21.96 26.46 -9.60
C ASP A 492 -20.65 27.19 -9.94
N ALA A 493 -20.70 28.49 -10.25
CA ALA A 493 -19.49 29.27 -10.49
C ALA A 493 -18.48 29.11 -9.34
N MET A 494 -18.97 29.13 -8.09
CA MET A 494 -18.13 28.96 -6.90
C MET A 494 -17.50 27.57 -6.78
N LEU A 495 -18.20 26.51 -7.21
CA LEU A 495 -17.65 25.15 -7.24
C LEU A 495 -16.49 25.06 -8.23
N VAL A 496 -16.62 25.70 -9.41
CA VAL A 496 -15.56 25.72 -10.41
C VAL A 496 -14.37 26.58 -9.95
N MET A 497 -14.65 27.70 -9.28
CA MET A 497 -13.61 28.55 -8.70
C MET A 497 -12.82 27.87 -7.58
N SER A 498 -13.43 26.97 -6.80
CA SER A 498 -12.75 26.28 -5.71
C SER A 498 -11.84 25.13 -6.16
N LEU A 499 -11.82 24.80 -7.47
CA LEU A 499 -10.97 23.74 -8.03
C LEU A 499 -9.48 24.06 -8.03
N GLU A 500 -9.12 25.32 -7.82
CA GLU A 500 -7.74 25.76 -7.78
C GLU A 500 -7.49 26.75 -6.63
N ILE A 501 -6.25 26.71 -6.14
CA ILE A 501 -5.69 27.69 -5.22
C ILE A 501 -4.80 28.60 -6.07
N TYR A 502 -5.30 29.81 -6.32
CA TYR A 502 -4.71 30.78 -7.23
C TYR A 502 -3.88 31.82 -6.47
N ASP A 503 -2.66 32.03 -6.94
CA ASP A 503 -1.76 33.09 -6.51
C ASP A 503 -1.88 34.28 -7.49
N GLU A 504 -2.51 35.36 -7.02
CA GLU A 504 -2.71 36.58 -7.82
C GLU A 504 -1.42 37.33 -8.13
N GLU A 505 -0.37 37.21 -7.33
CA GLU A 505 0.89 37.92 -7.54
C GLU A 505 1.74 37.21 -8.58
N ALA A 506 1.77 35.88 -8.53
CA ALA A 506 2.51 35.05 -9.48
C ALA A 506 1.74 34.74 -10.77
N ASP A 507 0.43 34.99 -10.82
CA ASP A 507 -0.50 34.53 -11.85
C ASP A 507 -0.39 33.02 -12.11
N THR A 508 -0.27 32.25 -11.02
CA THR A 508 -0.16 30.79 -11.06
C THR A 508 -1.24 30.12 -10.21
N ALA A 509 -1.62 28.91 -10.57
CA ALA A 509 -2.59 28.12 -9.82
C ALA A 509 -2.07 26.71 -9.57
N ARG A 510 -2.40 26.18 -8.39
CA ARG A 510 -2.31 24.74 -8.11
C ARG A 510 -3.71 24.18 -7.91
N LYS A 511 -3.91 22.92 -8.28
CA LYS A 511 -5.18 22.22 -8.05
C LYS A 511 -5.49 22.17 -6.54
N ALA A 512 -6.76 22.35 -6.20
CA ALA A 512 -7.24 22.10 -4.85
C ALA A 512 -7.36 20.58 -4.59
N ASP A 513 -7.29 20.19 -3.32
CA ASP A 513 -7.47 18.79 -2.91
C ASP A 513 -8.96 18.43 -2.97
N ILE A 514 -9.37 17.69 -4.01
CA ILE A 514 -10.79 17.35 -4.30
C ILE A 514 -10.99 15.86 -4.56
#